data_AF-A0A3A0F792-F1
#
_entry.id   AF-A0A3A0F792-F1
#
_cell.length_a   1.000
_cell.length_b   1.000
_cell.length_c   1.000
_cell.angle_alpha   90.00
_cell.angle_beta   90.00
_cell.angle_gamma   90.00
#
_symmetry.space_group_name_H-M   'P 1'
#
loop_
_entity.id
_entity.type
_entity.pdbx_description
1 polymer ?
#
loop_
_entity_poly.entity_id
_entity_poly.type
_entity_poly.pdbx_seq_one_letter_code
_entity_poly.pdbx_strand_id
1 'polypeptide(L)' 'SDEFGVARHLVNLEVVNTYEGTHDIHALILGRAQTGIQAFS' A
#
# COMPACT_ATOMS: atom_id res chain seq x y z
N SER A 1 5.46 28.01 -4.53
CA SER A 1 5.54 26.54 -4.50
C SER A 1 4.26 25.83 -4.09
N ASP A 2 3.25 26.47 -3.48
CA ASP A 2 2.10 25.76 -2.91
C ASP A 2 0.81 25.76 -3.77
N GLU A 3 0.88 26.26 -5.00
CA GLU A 3 -0.29 26.39 -5.89
C GLU A 3 -0.96 25.05 -6.23
N PHE A 4 -0.22 23.93 -6.14
CA PHE A 4 -0.70 22.58 -6.43
C PHE A 4 -0.52 21.62 -5.24
N GLY A 5 -0.80 22.09 -4.03
CA GLY A 5 -0.62 21.30 -2.80
C GLY A 5 -1.34 19.94 -2.80
N VAL A 6 -2.57 19.88 -3.33
CA VAL A 6 -3.33 18.62 -3.45
C VAL A 6 -2.65 17.63 -4.40
N ALA A 7 -2.24 18.08 -5.58
CA ALA A 7 -1.55 17.22 -6.55
C ALA A 7 -0.22 16.71 -5.99
N ARG A 8 0.52 17.55 -5.26
CA ARG A 8 1.74 17.13 -4.55
C ARG A 8 1.44 16.04 -3.52
N HIS A 9 0.39 16.20 -2.71
CA HIS A 9 0.01 15.17 -1.73
C HIS A 9 -0.42 13.87 -2.39
N LEU A 10 -1.16 13.92 -3.51
CA LEU A 10 -1.53 12.74 -4.27
C LEU A 10 -0.29 11.92 -4.69
N VAL A 11 0.71 12.59 -5.27
CA VAL A 11 1.96 11.94 -5.70
C VAL A 11 2.75 11.41 -4.49
N ASN A 12 2.76 12.13 -3.37
CA ASN A 12 3.40 11.65 -2.14
C ASN A 12 2.72 10.38 -1.59
N LEU A 13 1.40 10.30 -1.67
CA LEU A 13 0.64 9.15 -1.17
C LEU A 13 0.88 7.88 -2.00
N GLU A 14 1.23 8.00 -3.28
CA GLU A 14 1.60 6.85 -4.12
C GLU A 14 2.85 6.13 -3.58
N VAL A 15 3.86 6.91 -3.15
CA VAL A 15 5.07 6.36 -2.51
C VAL A 15 4.72 5.66 -1.20
N VAL A 16 3.86 6.29 -0.39
CA VAL A 16 3.41 5.72 0.89
C VAL A 16 2.66 4.40 0.68
N ASN A 17 1.86 4.26 -0.38
CA ASN A 17 1.12 3.05 -0.68
C ASN A 17 1.99 1.86 -1.12
N THR A 18 3.28 2.10 -1.38
CA THR A 18 4.21 1.08 -1.92
C THR A 18 5.31 0.70 -0.93
N TYR A 19 5.90 1.67 -0.22
CA TYR A 19 7.18 1.47 0.48
C TYR A 19 7.11 0.50 1.67
N GLU A 20 6.09 0.61 2.52
CA GLU A 20 5.96 -0.19 3.76
C GLU A 20 5.12 -1.47 3.57
N GLY A 21 5.25 -2.08 2.39
CA GLY A 21 4.38 -3.16 1.95
C GLY A 21 3.26 -2.63 1.06
N THR A 22 3.15 -3.23 -0.13
CA THR A 22 2.09 -2.87 -1.07
C THR A 22 0.73 -3.27 -0.52
N HIS A 23 -0.32 -2.63 -1.04
CA HIS A 23 -1.71 -2.97 -0.74
C HIS A 23 -1.97 -4.49 -0.85
N ASP A 24 -1.49 -5.12 -1.92
CA ASP A 24 -1.68 -6.55 -2.17
C ASP A 24 -0.90 -7.41 -1.18
N ILE A 25 0.33 -7.02 -0.81
CA ILE A 25 1.11 -7.75 0.21
C ILE A 25 0.36 -7.75 1.55
N HIS A 26 -0.20 -6.62 1.97
CA HIS A 26 -1.02 -6.55 3.19
C HIS A 26 -2.30 -7.39 3.08
N ALA A 27 -2.96 -7.40 1.92
CA ALA A 27 -4.10 -8.28 1.67
C ALA A 27 -3.73 -9.77 1.84
N LEU A 28 -2.57 -10.19 1.32
CA LEU A 28 -2.08 -11.56 1.46
C LEU A 28 -1.69 -11.92 2.90
N ILE A 29 -1.12 -10.97 3.66
CA ILE A 29 -0.85 -11.16 5.10
C ILE A 29 -2.16 -11.40 5.87
N LEU A 30 -3.16 -10.56 5.63
CA LEU A 30 -4.49 -10.70 6.25
C LEU A 30 -5.16 -12.02 5.82
N GLY A 31 -5.07 -12.39 4.54
CA GLY A 31 -5.60 -13.65 4.02
C GLY A 31 -4.99 -14.88 4.71
N ARG A 32 -3.66 -14.87 4.91
CA ARG A 32 -2.99 -15.92 5.69
C ARG A 32 -3.45 -15.95 7.15
N ALA A 33 -3.64 -14.80 7.78
CA ALA A 33 -4.11 -14.72 9.17
C ALA A 33 -5.53 -15.28 9.35
N GLN A 34 -6.39 -15.13 8.34
CA GLN A 34 -7.77 -15.64 8.37
C GLN A 34 -7.87 -17.13 8.00
N THR A 35 -7.11 -17.57 6.99
CA THR A 35 -7.27 -18.90 6.39
C THR A 35 -6.22 -19.92 6.83
N GLY A 36 -5.09 -19.46 7.36
CA GLY A 36 -3.92 -20.30 7.60
C GLY A 36 -3.16 -20.70 6.33
N ILE A 37 -3.64 -20.31 5.14
CA ILE A 37 -3.02 -20.66 3.86
C ILE A 37 -2.09 -19.53 3.42
N GLN A 38 -0.86 -19.91 3.10
CA GLN A 38 0.15 -19.02 2.54
C GLN A 38 -0.14 -18.84 1.03
N ALA A 39 -0.24 -17.59 0.54
CA ALA A 39 -0.51 -17.24 -0.87
C ALA A 39 0.51 -16.26 -1.49
N PHE A 40 1.77 -16.30 -1.04
CA PHE A 40 2.92 -15.64 -1.66
C PHE A 40 3.53 -16.71 -2.59
N SER A 41 3.79 -16.39 -3.85
CA SER A 41 4.56 -17.28 -4.73
C SER A 41 6.04 -16.95 -4.67
#